data_AF-A0A403M9C2-F1
#
_entry.id   AF-A0A403M9C2-F1
#
_cell.length_a   1.000
_cell.length_b   1.000
_cell.length_c   1.000
_cell.angle_alpha   90.00
_cell.angle_beta   90.00
_cell.angle_gamma   90.00
#
_symmetry.space_group_name_H-M   'P 1'
#
loop_
_entity.id
_entity.type
_entity.pdbx_description
1 polymer ?
#
loop_
_entity_poly.entity_id
_entity_poly.type
_entity_poly.pdbx_seq_one_letter_code
_entity_poly.pdbx_strand_id
1 'polypeptide(L)'
;MINYVYGEQLYQEFVSFRDLFLKKAVARAQHVDTASDGRPVRPVVVLPFKETDSIQAEIDKWTLMARELEQYPDLNIPKTILYPVPNILRGVRKVTTYQTEAVNSVNMTAGRIIHLIDKDIRIQKSAGINEHSAKYIENLEATKELMKQYPEDEKFRMRVHGFSETMLRVHYISSSPNYNDGKSVSYHVPLCGVFICDETLRDGIIINGEFEKAKFSLYDSIEPIICDRWPQAKIYRLADIENVKKQIAITREEKKVKSAASVTRSRKTKKGQPVNDTPESAQ
;
A
#
# COMPACT_ATOMS: atom_id res chain seq x y z
N MET A 1 38.14 -18.20 -4.44
CA MET A 1 38.06 -17.83 -3.01
C MET A 1 37.38 -16.47 -2.97
N ILE A 2 36.25 -16.33 -2.26
CA ILE A 2 35.52 -15.07 -2.17
C ILE A 2 36.33 -14.11 -1.27
N ASN A 3 36.54 -12.88 -1.72
CA ASN A 3 37.32 -11.89 -0.98
C ASN A 3 36.40 -11.12 0.00
N TYR A 4 36.24 -11.66 1.20
CA TYR A 4 35.35 -11.05 2.21
C TYR A 4 35.85 -9.70 2.74
N VAL A 5 37.16 -9.45 2.74
CA VAL A 5 37.72 -8.14 3.10
C VAL A 5 37.23 -7.07 2.12
N TYR A 6 37.22 -7.39 0.83
CA TYR A 6 36.65 -6.51 -0.19
C TYR A 6 35.13 -6.37 -0.02
N GLY A 7 34.41 -7.45 0.26
CA GLY A 7 32.96 -7.41 0.52
C GLY A 7 32.58 -6.48 1.69
N GLU A 8 33.33 -6.52 2.80
CA GLU A 8 33.13 -5.62 3.94
C GLU A 8 33.41 -4.15 3.58
N GLN A 9 34.49 -3.89 2.84
CA GLN A 9 34.82 -2.54 2.36
C GLN A 9 33.74 -1.99 1.44
N LEU A 10 33.27 -2.80 0.49
CA LEU A 10 32.18 -2.45 -0.41
C LEU A 10 30.89 -2.16 0.35
N TYR A 11 30.58 -2.92 1.41
CA TYR A 11 29.40 -2.69 2.23
C TYR A 11 29.48 -1.33 2.95
N GLN A 12 30.65 -0.99 3.52
CA GLN A 12 30.87 0.32 4.14
C GLN A 12 30.75 1.47 3.14
N GLU A 13 31.30 1.31 1.93
CA GLU A 13 31.15 2.28 0.84
C GLU A 13 29.67 2.43 0.47
N PHE A 14 28.95 1.33 0.30
CA PHE A 14 27.53 1.33 -0.05
C PHE A 14 26.69 2.08 1.00
N VAL A 15 26.88 1.78 2.28
CA VAL A 15 26.13 2.44 3.37
C VAL A 15 26.40 3.95 3.37
N SER A 16 27.65 4.37 3.20
CA SER A 16 28.06 5.77 3.17
C SER A 16 27.49 6.49 1.95
N PHE A 17 27.58 5.86 0.77
CA PHE A 17 27.00 6.36 -0.47
C PHE A 17 25.47 6.52 -0.35
N ARG A 18 24.78 5.49 0.16
CA ARG A 18 23.33 5.48 0.36
C ARG A 18 22.88 6.59 1.30
N ASP A 19 23.55 6.77 2.42
CA ASP A 19 23.22 7.85 3.37
C ASP A 19 23.38 9.23 2.72
N LEU A 20 24.48 9.46 2.01
CA LEU A 20 24.71 10.72 1.30
C LEU A 20 23.68 10.98 0.19
N PHE A 21 23.38 9.95 -0.61
CA PHE A 21 22.37 10.01 -1.67
C PHE A 21 21.00 10.41 -1.11
N LEU A 22 20.55 9.75 -0.03
CA LEU A 22 19.26 10.02 0.59
C LEU A 22 19.21 11.39 1.27
N LYS A 23 20.28 11.83 1.93
CA LYS A 23 20.37 13.19 2.49
C LYS A 23 20.23 14.27 1.42
N LYS A 24 20.92 14.10 0.28
CA LYS A 24 20.77 15.00 -0.88
C LYS A 24 19.34 15.00 -1.42
N ALA A 25 18.73 13.82 -1.54
CA ALA A 25 17.36 13.68 -2.02
C ALA A 25 16.35 14.38 -1.09
N VAL A 26 16.44 14.15 0.22
CA VAL A 26 15.60 14.80 1.24
C VAL A 26 15.75 16.32 1.21
N ALA A 27 16.99 16.83 1.12
CA ALA A 27 17.25 18.28 1.14
C ALA A 27 16.60 19.04 -0.03
N ARG A 28 16.33 18.35 -1.15
CA ARG A 28 15.74 18.95 -2.36
C ARG A 28 14.32 18.47 -2.66
N ALA A 29 13.75 17.67 -1.78
CA ALA A 29 12.45 17.07 -2.00
C ALA A 29 11.31 18.09 -1.91
N GLN A 30 10.32 17.96 -2.79
CA GLN A 30 9.07 18.71 -2.69
C GLN A 30 8.15 18.12 -1.63
N HIS A 31 8.29 16.83 -1.34
CA HIS A 31 7.56 16.15 -0.28
C HIS A 31 8.44 15.11 0.42
N VAL A 32 8.30 15.00 1.74
CA VAL A 32 8.90 13.97 2.56
C VAL A 32 7.85 13.43 3.52
N ASP A 33 7.94 12.13 3.80
CA ASP A 33 7.19 11.46 4.84
C ASP A 33 8.00 11.46 6.14
N THR A 34 7.35 11.20 7.28
CA THR A 34 8.01 11.15 8.60
C THR A 34 7.89 9.75 9.17
N ALA A 35 9.03 9.12 9.45
CA ALA A 35 9.07 7.82 10.11
C ALA A 35 8.61 7.93 11.57
N SER A 36 8.32 6.80 12.21
CA SER A 36 7.87 6.76 13.62
C SER A 36 8.89 7.32 14.61
N ASP A 37 10.16 7.38 14.22
CA ASP A 37 11.26 7.97 15.00
C ASP A 37 11.52 9.45 14.65
N GLY A 38 10.67 10.06 13.84
CA GLY A 38 10.76 11.47 13.44
C GLY A 38 11.70 11.76 12.26
N ARG A 39 12.39 10.75 11.71
CA ARG A 39 13.29 10.97 10.57
C ARG A 39 12.51 11.24 9.26
N PRO A 40 12.97 12.18 8.42
CA PRO A 40 12.40 12.37 7.09
C PRO A 40 12.77 11.18 6.19
N VAL A 41 11.77 10.61 5.53
CA VAL A 41 11.90 9.44 4.65
C VAL A 41 11.05 9.60 3.39
N ARG A 42 11.23 8.68 2.42
CA ARG A 42 10.43 8.63 1.18
C ARG A 42 10.40 9.97 0.41
N PRO A 43 11.56 10.57 0.10
CA PRO A 43 11.57 11.85 -0.60
C PRO A 43 10.95 11.72 -1.99
N VAL A 44 10.08 12.67 -2.34
CA VAL A 44 9.56 12.86 -3.70
C VAL A 44 10.26 14.08 -4.28
N VAL A 45 11.08 13.86 -5.31
CA VAL A 45 11.95 14.87 -5.89
C VAL A 45 11.59 15.10 -7.34
N VAL A 46 11.36 16.35 -7.73
CA VAL A 46 11.30 16.79 -9.12
C VAL A 46 12.71 17.18 -9.56
N LEU A 47 13.22 16.50 -10.58
CA LEU A 47 14.54 16.70 -11.14
C LEU A 47 14.46 17.52 -12.43
N PRO A 48 15.32 18.55 -12.58
CA PRO A 48 15.56 19.15 -13.88
C PRO A 48 16.05 18.12 -14.89
N PHE A 49 15.51 18.15 -16.11
CA PHE A 49 15.85 17.21 -17.17
C PHE A 49 17.37 17.04 -17.36
N LYS A 50 18.12 18.14 -17.29
CA LYS A 50 19.59 18.18 -17.42
C LYS A 50 20.34 17.41 -16.34
N GLU A 51 19.75 17.24 -15.15
CA GLU A 51 20.37 16.51 -14.04
C GLU A 51 20.03 15.03 -14.04
N THR A 52 19.05 14.61 -14.86
CA THR A 52 18.49 13.26 -14.83
C THR A 52 19.55 12.19 -15.07
N ASP A 53 20.49 12.42 -15.98
CA ASP A 53 21.53 11.44 -16.32
C ASP A 53 22.58 11.32 -15.21
N SER A 54 22.88 12.41 -14.49
CA SER A 54 23.74 12.37 -13.31
C SER A 54 23.10 11.55 -12.19
N ILE A 55 21.80 11.73 -11.94
CA ILE A 55 21.08 10.93 -10.93
C ILE A 55 20.94 9.48 -11.37
N GLN A 56 20.73 9.22 -12.66
CA GLN A 56 20.70 7.87 -13.21
C GLN A 56 22.05 7.16 -12.97
N ALA A 57 23.18 7.84 -13.17
CA ALA A 57 24.50 7.27 -12.89
C ALA A 57 24.68 6.92 -11.40
N GLU A 58 24.17 7.74 -10.48
CA GLU A 58 24.17 7.41 -9.05
C GLU A 58 23.27 6.20 -8.74
N ILE A 59 22.09 6.09 -9.36
CA ILE A 59 21.18 4.93 -9.25
C ILE A 59 21.82 3.65 -9.83
N ASP A 60 22.54 3.77 -10.94
CA ASP A 60 23.27 2.67 -11.56
C ASP A 60 24.42 2.22 -10.65
N LYS A 61 25.16 3.17 -10.04
CA LYS A 61 26.17 2.86 -9.01
C LYS A 61 25.55 2.10 -7.83
N TRP A 62 24.40 2.55 -7.32
CA TRP A 62 23.65 1.84 -6.26
C TRP A 62 23.37 0.40 -6.69
N THR A 63 22.81 0.21 -7.88
CA THR A 63 22.41 -1.09 -8.41
C THR A 63 23.60 -2.04 -8.55
N LEU A 64 24.73 -1.53 -9.04
CA LEU A 64 25.97 -2.30 -9.19
C LEU A 64 26.52 -2.74 -7.84
N MET A 65 26.64 -1.83 -6.87
CA MET A 65 27.10 -2.16 -5.51
C MET A 65 26.17 -3.17 -4.82
N ALA A 66 24.84 -3.00 -4.96
CA ALA A 66 23.87 -3.92 -4.38
C ALA A 66 23.98 -5.34 -4.97
N ARG A 67 24.11 -5.47 -6.29
CA ARG A 67 24.31 -6.77 -6.96
C ARG A 67 25.63 -7.43 -6.60
N GLU A 68 26.68 -6.64 -6.45
CA GLU A 68 27.99 -7.15 -6.03
C GLU A 68 27.92 -7.65 -4.59
N LEU A 69 27.29 -6.91 -3.67
CA LEU A 69 27.11 -7.32 -2.28
C LEU A 69 26.29 -8.60 -2.10
N GLU A 70 25.36 -8.91 -3.03
CA GLU A 70 24.63 -10.18 -3.02
C GLU A 70 25.54 -11.42 -3.23
N GLN A 71 26.75 -11.23 -3.76
CA GLN A 71 27.73 -12.32 -3.93
C GLN A 71 28.44 -12.69 -2.61
N TYR A 72 28.18 -11.96 -1.52
CA TYR A 72 28.79 -12.17 -0.20
C TYR A 72 27.73 -12.58 0.85
N PRO A 73 27.16 -13.79 0.76
CA PRO A 73 26.05 -14.22 1.63
C PRO A 73 26.40 -14.26 3.12
N ASP A 74 27.66 -14.54 3.47
CA ASP A 74 28.11 -14.66 4.87
C ASP A 74 28.14 -13.31 5.61
N LEU A 75 28.10 -12.19 4.88
CA LEU A 75 27.95 -10.87 5.49
C LEU A 75 26.53 -10.65 6.05
N ASN A 76 25.56 -11.52 5.72
CA ASN A 76 24.20 -11.50 6.24
C ASN A 76 23.51 -10.11 6.10
N ILE A 77 23.82 -9.38 5.03
CA ILE A 77 23.31 -8.02 4.80
C ILE A 77 21.79 -8.10 4.56
N PRO A 78 20.96 -7.40 5.36
CA PRO A 78 19.53 -7.35 5.14
C PRO A 78 19.19 -6.76 3.76
N LYS A 79 18.36 -7.45 2.97
CA LYS A 79 17.92 -6.98 1.65
C LYS A 79 17.23 -5.62 1.69
N THR A 80 16.61 -5.26 2.81
CA THR A 80 15.97 -3.95 3.04
C THR A 80 16.96 -2.77 3.08
N ILE A 81 18.25 -3.04 3.25
CA ILE A 81 19.31 -2.04 3.13
C ILE A 81 19.66 -1.80 1.66
N LEU A 82 19.73 -2.89 0.87
CA LEU A 82 20.08 -2.85 -0.55
C LEU A 82 18.93 -2.39 -1.45
N TYR A 83 17.70 -2.74 -1.07
CA TYR A 83 16.50 -2.58 -1.89
C TYR A 83 15.34 -1.93 -1.13
N PRO A 84 14.40 -1.28 -1.86
CA PRO A 84 14.39 -1.06 -3.32
C PRO A 84 15.43 -0.02 -3.76
N VAL A 85 15.82 -0.10 -5.03
CA VAL A 85 16.67 0.92 -5.67
C VAL A 85 15.80 2.15 -6.03
N PRO A 86 16.31 3.39 -5.85
CA PRO A 86 15.57 4.57 -6.28
C PRO A 86 15.26 4.54 -7.79
N ASN A 87 14.15 5.17 -8.19
CA ASN A 87 13.70 5.18 -9.58
C ASN A 87 13.38 6.60 -10.05
N ILE A 88 13.59 6.85 -11.35
CA ILE A 88 13.25 8.09 -12.04
C ILE A 88 12.02 7.85 -12.92
N LEU A 89 10.91 8.52 -12.59
CA LEU A 89 9.71 8.55 -13.42
C LEU A 89 9.89 9.56 -14.56
N ARG A 90 9.91 9.06 -15.79
CA ARG A 90 10.00 9.87 -17.03
C ARG A 90 8.67 9.86 -17.80
N GLY A 91 8.47 10.85 -18.67
CA GLY A 91 7.23 10.98 -19.46
C GLY A 91 6.00 11.30 -18.60
N VAL A 92 6.20 11.95 -17.45
CA VAL A 92 5.13 12.26 -16.50
C VAL A 92 4.57 13.64 -16.78
N ARG A 93 3.27 13.72 -17.03
CA ARG A 93 2.54 14.98 -17.25
C ARG A 93 2.19 15.69 -15.94
N LYS A 94 1.72 14.93 -14.96
CA LYS A 94 1.19 15.40 -13.68
C LYS A 94 1.44 14.38 -12.58
N VAL A 95 1.78 14.85 -11.39
CA VAL A 95 1.86 14.01 -10.19
C VAL A 95 1.00 14.60 -9.08
N THR A 96 0.32 13.74 -8.34
CA THR A 96 -0.35 14.13 -7.09
C THR A 96 0.07 13.18 -5.98
N THR A 97 0.65 13.71 -4.90
CA THR A 97 0.95 12.92 -3.69
C THR A 97 -0.33 12.72 -2.89
N TYR A 98 -0.46 11.60 -2.20
CA TYR A 98 -1.51 11.38 -1.21
C TYR A 98 -1.05 10.33 -0.19
N GLN A 99 -1.62 10.37 1.01
CA GLN A 99 -1.41 9.33 2.00
C GLN A 99 -2.54 8.29 1.91
N THR A 100 -2.18 7.02 2.13
CA THR A 100 -3.15 5.94 2.30
C THR A 100 -2.76 5.06 3.47
N GLU A 101 -3.74 4.40 4.07
CA GLU A 101 -3.48 3.35 5.03
C GLU A 101 -2.97 2.11 4.29
N ALA A 102 -1.74 1.69 4.60
CA ALA A 102 -1.18 0.42 4.18
C ALA A 102 -1.65 -0.67 5.14
N VAL A 103 -2.16 -1.78 4.58
CA VAL A 103 -2.66 -2.90 5.38
C VAL A 103 -1.95 -4.19 4.99
N ASN A 104 -1.09 -4.66 5.90
CA ASN A 104 -0.42 -5.95 5.73
C ASN A 104 -1.39 -7.09 6.03
N SER A 105 -1.47 -8.08 5.17
CA SER A 105 -2.41 -9.19 5.32
C SER A 105 -1.70 -10.53 5.30
N VAL A 106 -1.97 -11.38 6.30
CA VAL A 106 -1.42 -12.73 6.41
C VAL A 106 -2.56 -13.71 6.66
N ASN A 107 -2.52 -14.87 6.01
CA ASN A 107 -3.47 -15.94 6.30
C ASN A 107 -2.88 -16.87 7.38
N MET A 108 -3.71 -17.27 8.34
CA MET A 108 -3.35 -18.16 9.44
C MET A 108 -4.48 -19.15 9.70
N THR A 109 -4.18 -20.30 10.28
CA THR A 109 -5.21 -21.26 10.73
C THR A 109 -5.60 -20.99 12.18
N ALA A 110 -6.79 -21.44 12.59
CA ALA A 110 -7.24 -21.38 13.98
C ALA A 110 -6.21 -22.02 14.93
N GLY A 111 -5.71 -23.22 14.59
CA GLY A 111 -4.69 -23.92 15.37
C GLY A 111 -3.39 -23.11 15.51
N ARG A 112 -2.96 -22.42 14.45
CA ARG A 112 -1.77 -21.56 14.52
C ARG A 112 -1.99 -20.34 15.42
N ILE A 113 -3.17 -19.74 15.39
CA ILE A 113 -3.53 -18.62 16.26
C ILE A 113 -3.52 -19.07 17.73
N ILE A 114 -4.20 -20.18 18.05
CA ILE A 114 -4.25 -20.76 19.39
C ILE A 114 -2.83 -21.05 19.90
N HIS A 115 -1.99 -21.73 19.09
CA HIS A 115 -0.62 -22.04 19.46
C HIS A 115 0.21 -20.80 19.83
N LEU A 116 0.04 -19.71 19.08
CA LEU A 116 0.75 -18.46 19.36
C LEU A 116 0.21 -17.79 20.63
N ILE A 117 -1.09 -17.82 20.87
CA ILE A 117 -1.67 -17.33 22.12
C ILE A 117 -1.11 -18.13 23.32
N ASP A 118 -1.12 -19.46 23.25
CA ASP A 118 -0.57 -20.33 24.30
C ASP A 118 0.90 -20.04 24.59
N LYS A 119 1.70 -19.82 23.53
CA LYS A 119 3.10 -19.42 23.67
C LYS A 119 3.24 -18.11 24.45
N ASP A 120 2.40 -17.11 24.18
CA ASP A 120 2.45 -15.82 24.88
C ASP A 120 2.04 -15.95 26.34
N ILE A 121 0.95 -16.66 26.61
CA ILE A 121 0.48 -16.92 27.98
C ILE A 121 1.58 -17.60 28.79
N ARG A 122 2.27 -18.60 28.22
CA ARG A 122 3.40 -19.27 28.89
C ARG A 122 4.54 -18.30 29.21
N ILE A 123 4.90 -17.43 28.27
CA ILE A 123 5.96 -16.42 28.48
C ILE A 123 5.57 -15.47 29.61
N GLN A 124 4.35 -14.92 29.58
CA GLN A 124 3.86 -14.01 30.61
C GLN A 124 3.82 -14.66 32.00
N LYS A 125 3.34 -15.91 32.08
CA LYS A 125 3.35 -16.67 33.34
C LYS A 125 4.77 -16.92 33.87
N SER A 126 5.74 -17.17 32.98
CA SER A 126 7.13 -17.40 33.38
C SER A 126 7.87 -16.14 33.87
N ALA A 127 7.45 -14.96 33.42
CA ALA A 127 8.06 -13.68 33.80
C ALA A 127 7.56 -13.14 35.16
N GLY A 128 6.57 -13.81 35.78
CA GLY A 128 5.90 -13.36 36.99
C GLY A 128 4.67 -12.50 36.68
N ILE A 129 3.57 -12.77 37.38
CA ILE A 129 2.27 -12.14 37.10
C ILE A 129 2.13 -10.86 37.94
N ASN A 130 2.05 -9.72 37.26
CA ASN A 130 1.53 -8.46 37.79
C ASN A 130 0.10 -8.19 37.27
N GLU A 131 -0.55 -7.15 37.79
CA GLU A 131 -1.93 -6.78 37.44
C GLU A 131 -2.15 -6.61 35.93
N HIS A 132 -1.24 -5.92 35.24
CA HIS A 132 -1.31 -5.73 33.79
C HIS A 132 -1.22 -7.06 33.03
N SER A 133 -0.27 -7.92 33.40
CA SER A 133 -0.08 -9.24 32.78
C SER A 133 -1.26 -10.18 33.05
N ALA A 134 -1.90 -10.09 34.22
CA ALA A 134 -3.08 -10.87 34.55
C ALA A 134 -4.24 -10.55 33.61
N LYS A 135 -4.54 -9.25 33.42
CA LYS A 135 -5.58 -8.78 32.49
C LYS A 135 -5.26 -9.15 31.05
N TYR A 136 -4.01 -9.01 30.63
CA TYR A 136 -3.57 -9.41 29.30
C TYR A 136 -3.76 -10.93 29.07
N ILE A 137 -3.39 -11.77 30.03
CA ILE A 137 -3.60 -13.23 29.96
C ILE A 137 -5.10 -13.57 29.88
N GLU A 138 -5.94 -12.89 30.66
CA GLU A 138 -7.41 -13.08 30.62
C GLU A 138 -7.97 -12.81 29.22
N ASN A 139 -7.61 -11.68 28.60
CA ASN A 139 -8.03 -11.32 27.24
C ASN A 139 -7.54 -12.34 26.19
N LEU A 140 -6.32 -12.85 26.37
CA LEU A 140 -5.77 -13.91 25.51
C LEU A 140 -6.53 -15.23 25.65
N GLU A 141 -6.85 -15.67 26.87
CA GLU A 141 -7.64 -16.89 27.09
C GLU A 141 -9.05 -16.74 26.50
N ALA A 142 -9.71 -15.58 26.65
CA ALA A 142 -11.01 -15.32 26.03
C ALA A 142 -10.96 -15.43 24.50
N THR A 143 -9.92 -14.88 23.87
CA THR A 143 -9.73 -14.98 22.41
C THR A 143 -9.45 -16.42 21.99
N LYS A 144 -8.69 -17.17 22.79
CA LYS A 144 -8.40 -18.58 22.54
C LYS A 144 -9.66 -19.45 22.62
N GLU A 145 -10.53 -19.22 23.61
CA GLU A 145 -11.82 -19.94 23.70
C GLU A 145 -12.74 -19.64 22.51
N LEU A 146 -12.75 -18.40 22.02
CA LEU A 146 -13.45 -18.07 20.77
C LEU A 146 -12.88 -18.86 19.58
N MET A 147 -11.56 -18.93 19.45
CA MET A 147 -10.90 -19.63 18.34
C MET A 147 -11.14 -21.14 18.36
N LYS A 148 -11.31 -21.75 19.55
CA LYS A 148 -11.61 -23.18 19.70
C LYS A 148 -12.98 -23.60 19.15
N GLN A 149 -13.88 -22.64 18.88
CA GLN A 149 -15.18 -22.92 18.26
C GLN A 149 -15.06 -23.30 16.78
N TYR A 150 -13.88 -23.08 16.18
CA TYR A 150 -13.62 -23.37 14.78
C TYR A 150 -12.73 -24.61 14.61
N PRO A 151 -12.84 -25.33 13.48
CA PRO A 151 -11.89 -26.38 13.13
C PRO A 151 -10.44 -25.88 13.13
N GLU A 152 -9.49 -26.73 13.51
CA GLU A 152 -8.08 -26.34 13.66
C GLU A 152 -7.47 -25.80 12.36
N ASP A 153 -7.91 -26.32 11.22
CA ASP A 153 -7.48 -25.93 9.87
C ASP A 153 -8.28 -24.77 9.27
N GLU A 154 -9.32 -24.29 9.97
CA GLU A 154 -10.12 -23.14 9.54
C GLU A 154 -9.20 -21.92 9.31
N LYS A 155 -9.37 -21.27 8.15
CA LYS A 155 -8.47 -20.20 7.72
C LYS A 155 -9.03 -18.84 8.08
N PHE A 156 -8.16 -18.04 8.67
CA PHE A 156 -8.39 -16.64 9.00
C PHE A 156 -7.42 -15.76 8.22
N ARG A 157 -7.86 -14.54 7.94
CA ARG A 157 -7.03 -13.47 7.41
C ARG A 157 -6.83 -12.43 8.51
N MET A 158 -5.59 -12.31 8.95
CA MET A 158 -5.16 -11.24 9.84
C MET A 158 -4.74 -10.05 9.01
N ARG A 159 -5.32 -8.88 9.28
CA ARG A 159 -4.99 -7.60 8.63
C ARG A 159 -4.40 -6.67 9.67
N VAL A 160 -3.14 -6.29 9.51
CA VAL A 160 -2.43 -5.37 10.41
C VAL A 160 -2.54 -3.96 9.86
N HIS A 161 -3.12 -3.10 10.68
CA HIS A 161 -3.42 -1.69 10.40
C HIS A 161 -2.38 -0.77 11.06
N GLY A 162 -2.53 0.54 10.83
CA GLY A 162 -1.71 1.57 11.51
C GLY A 162 -0.43 1.97 10.78
N PHE A 163 -0.23 1.47 9.55
CA PHE A 163 0.83 1.95 8.68
C PHE A 163 0.25 2.97 7.69
N SER A 164 0.84 4.15 7.61
CA SER A 164 0.61 5.08 6.51
C SER A 164 1.70 4.90 5.46
N GLU A 165 1.31 4.98 4.20
CA GLU A 165 2.25 5.04 3.08
C GLU A 165 1.96 6.27 2.22
N THR A 166 3.04 6.83 1.68
CA THR A 166 2.97 7.89 0.68
C THR A 166 2.86 7.25 -0.70
N MET A 167 1.80 7.64 -1.42
CA MET A 167 1.52 7.19 -2.78
C MET A 167 1.52 8.38 -3.74
N LEU A 168 1.85 8.10 -5.00
CA LEU A 168 1.72 9.04 -6.10
C LEU A 168 0.61 8.58 -7.04
N ARG A 169 -0.22 9.53 -7.46
CA ARG A 169 -1.09 9.41 -8.62
C ARG A 169 -0.38 10.05 -9.80
N VAL A 170 0.13 9.23 -10.70
CA VAL A 170 0.97 9.64 -11.83
C VAL A 170 0.15 9.60 -13.12
N HIS A 171 0.10 10.71 -13.84
CA HIS A 171 -0.45 10.77 -15.19
C HIS A 171 0.68 10.88 -16.19
N TYR A 172 0.79 9.92 -17.09
CA TYR A 172 1.80 9.92 -18.14
C TYR A 172 1.30 10.63 -19.40
N ILE A 173 2.23 11.20 -20.19
CA ILE A 173 1.93 11.69 -21.54
C ILE A 173 1.70 10.54 -22.50
N SER A 174 1.01 10.78 -23.62
CA SER A 174 0.66 9.75 -24.61
C SER A 174 1.85 9.06 -25.27
N SER A 175 3.01 9.71 -25.34
CA SER A 175 4.25 9.13 -25.89
C SER A 175 5.06 8.33 -24.86
N SER A 176 4.66 8.32 -23.58
CA SER A 176 5.34 7.54 -22.55
C SER A 176 5.02 6.05 -22.71
N PRO A 177 5.98 5.14 -22.51
CA PRO A 177 5.72 3.70 -22.51
C PRO A 177 4.77 3.28 -21.37
N ASN A 178 4.63 4.12 -20.33
CA ASN A 178 3.75 3.87 -19.19
C ASN A 178 2.35 4.53 -19.35
N TYR A 179 2.04 5.04 -20.55
CA TYR A 179 0.75 5.64 -20.83
C TYR A 179 -0.39 4.61 -20.68
N ASN A 180 -1.42 5.00 -19.94
CA ASN A 180 -2.56 4.13 -19.60
C ASN A 180 -3.88 4.77 -20.07
N ASP A 181 -3.96 5.15 -21.35
CA ASP A 181 -5.14 5.76 -21.96
C ASP A 181 -5.68 6.98 -21.20
N GLY A 182 -4.77 7.82 -20.69
CA GLY A 182 -5.08 9.02 -19.92
C GLY A 182 -5.46 8.77 -18.46
N LYS A 183 -5.58 7.50 -18.03
CA LYS A 183 -5.83 7.13 -16.64
C LYS A 183 -4.56 7.30 -15.81
N SER A 184 -4.75 7.68 -14.55
CA SER A 184 -3.67 7.73 -13.59
C SER A 184 -3.19 6.33 -13.19
N VAL A 185 -1.89 6.21 -12.94
CA VAL A 185 -1.28 5.03 -12.33
C VAL A 185 -0.90 5.36 -10.89
N SER A 186 -1.24 4.48 -9.95
CA SER A 186 -0.79 4.59 -8.56
C SER A 186 0.63 4.05 -8.44
N TYR A 187 1.49 4.78 -7.73
CA TYR A 187 2.90 4.42 -7.53
C TYR A 187 3.25 4.56 -6.04
N HIS A 188 3.81 3.50 -5.45
CA HIS A 188 4.26 3.52 -4.06
C HIS A 188 5.59 4.25 -3.93
N VAL A 189 5.72 5.21 -3.01
CA VAL A 189 7.00 5.89 -2.76
C VAL A 189 7.82 5.06 -1.78
N PRO A 190 8.90 4.40 -2.22
CA PRO A 190 9.73 3.59 -1.34
C PRO A 190 10.55 4.46 -0.38
N LEU A 191 11.17 3.84 0.64
CA LEU A 191 12.06 4.54 1.58
C LEU A 191 13.21 5.28 0.90
N CYS A 192 13.69 4.77 -0.23
CA CYS A 192 14.75 5.39 -1.02
C CYS A 192 14.26 6.59 -1.88
N GLY A 193 12.96 6.87 -1.84
CA GLY A 193 12.32 7.97 -2.55
C GLY A 193 11.99 7.67 -4.00
N VAL A 194 11.37 8.66 -4.65
CA VAL A 194 11.16 8.67 -6.10
C VAL A 194 11.60 10.00 -6.68
N PHE A 195 12.15 9.92 -7.88
CA PHE A 195 12.55 11.08 -8.66
C PHE A 195 11.61 11.22 -9.87
N ILE A 196 11.24 12.43 -10.23
CA ILE A 196 10.32 12.75 -11.33
C ILE A 196 11.06 13.69 -12.26
N CYS A 197 11.27 13.27 -13.51
CA CYS A 197 11.88 14.12 -14.52
C CYS A 197 10.90 15.22 -14.97
N ASP A 198 11.32 16.48 -14.93
CA ASP A 198 10.47 17.63 -15.24
C ASP A 198 10.27 17.89 -16.74
N GLU A 199 11.00 17.21 -17.63
CA GLU A 199 10.98 17.36 -19.09
C GLU A 199 9.56 17.46 -19.68
N THR A 200 8.63 16.70 -19.08
CA THR A 200 7.25 16.58 -19.57
C THR A 200 6.20 16.95 -18.52
N LEU A 201 6.63 17.46 -17.35
CA LEU A 201 5.80 17.74 -16.17
C LEU A 201 5.04 19.06 -16.29
N ARG A 202 4.18 19.17 -17.30
CA ARG A 202 3.46 20.41 -17.65
C ARG A 202 2.48 20.88 -16.57
N ASP A 203 1.75 19.94 -15.97
CA ASP A 203 0.71 20.26 -14.99
C ASP A 203 1.27 20.28 -13.55
N GLY A 204 2.59 20.12 -13.40
CA GLY A 204 3.31 20.19 -12.13
C GLY A 204 3.06 19.02 -11.17
N ILE A 205 3.50 19.25 -9.93
CA ILE A 205 3.28 18.39 -8.77
C ILE A 205 2.26 19.04 -7.84
N ILE A 206 1.27 18.26 -7.43
CA ILE A 206 0.31 18.64 -6.39
C ILE A 206 0.64 17.84 -5.14
N ILE A 207 0.95 18.53 -4.04
CA ILE A 207 1.21 17.91 -2.76
C ILE A 207 -0.09 17.92 -1.96
N ASN A 208 -0.78 16.78 -1.89
CA ASN A 208 -1.91 16.63 -0.98
C ASN A 208 -1.45 15.86 0.25
N GLY A 209 -1.54 16.50 1.42
CA GLY A 209 -1.41 15.83 2.72
C GLY A 209 -2.70 15.11 3.16
N GLU A 210 -3.77 15.21 2.36
CA GLU A 210 -5.03 14.54 2.68
C GLU A 210 -4.95 13.04 2.40
N PHE A 211 -5.44 12.25 3.35
CA PHE A 211 -5.69 10.82 3.12
C PHE A 211 -6.67 10.65 1.97
N GLU A 212 -6.38 9.73 1.03
CA GLU A 212 -7.36 9.38 -0.01
C GLU A 212 -8.66 8.96 0.69
N LYS A 213 -9.78 9.62 0.34
CA LYS A 213 -11.10 9.29 0.93
C LYS A 213 -11.29 7.78 0.90
N ALA A 214 -11.48 7.20 2.08
CA ALA A 214 -11.61 5.76 2.25
C ALA A 214 -12.71 5.25 1.33
N LYS A 215 -12.32 4.46 0.32
CA LYS A 215 -13.26 3.71 -0.50
C LYS A 215 -13.88 2.64 0.40
N PHE A 216 -15.16 2.33 0.16
CA PHE A 216 -15.85 1.23 0.83
C PHE A 216 -14.98 -0.04 0.81
N SER A 217 -14.62 -0.53 1.99
CA SER A 217 -13.90 -1.79 2.15
C SER A 217 -14.90 -2.88 2.51
N LEU A 218 -14.80 -4.04 1.85
CA LEU A 218 -15.66 -5.20 2.18
C LEU A 218 -15.52 -5.62 3.65
N TYR A 219 -14.37 -5.34 4.25
CA TYR A 219 -14.08 -5.68 5.64
C TYR A 219 -14.80 -4.77 6.63
N ASP A 220 -15.32 -3.63 6.18
CA ASP A 220 -16.15 -2.75 7.02
C ASP A 220 -17.54 -3.38 7.26
N SER A 221 -17.88 -4.40 6.48
CA SER A 221 -19.13 -5.17 6.61
C SER A 221 -18.98 -6.44 7.45
N ILE A 222 -17.80 -6.68 8.03
CA ILE A 222 -17.49 -7.88 8.81
C ILE A 222 -16.94 -7.43 10.17
N GLU A 223 -17.52 -7.92 11.26
CA GLU A 223 -16.99 -7.67 12.58
C GLU A 223 -15.67 -8.44 12.77
N PRO A 224 -14.55 -7.75 13.06
CA PRO A 224 -13.28 -8.42 13.25
C PRO A 224 -13.17 -9.04 14.64
N ILE A 225 -12.43 -10.14 14.73
CA ILE A 225 -11.91 -10.63 16.00
C ILE A 225 -10.67 -9.81 16.36
N ILE A 226 -10.71 -9.18 17.53
CA ILE A 226 -9.59 -8.42 18.11
C ILE A 226 -8.86 -9.32 19.10
N CYS A 227 -7.53 -9.30 19.06
CA CYS A 227 -6.68 -10.11 19.92
C CYS A 227 -5.55 -9.25 20.48
N ASP A 228 -5.40 -9.20 21.80
CA ASP A 228 -4.40 -8.35 22.46
C ASP A 228 -2.96 -8.69 22.10
N ARG A 229 -2.69 -9.93 21.67
CA ARG A 229 -1.39 -10.32 21.10
C ARG A 229 -1.01 -9.50 19.87
N TRP A 230 -2.01 -9.07 19.10
CA TRP A 230 -1.85 -8.25 17.91
C TRP A 230 -2.82 -7.07 17.95
N PRO A 231 -2.54 -6.05 18.77
CA PRO A 231 -3.51 -4.99 19.06
C PRO A 231 -3.86 -4.13 17.84
N GLN A 232 -2.95 -4.07 16.85
CA GLN A 232 -3.15 -3.37 15.59
C GLN A 232 -3.77 -4.26 14.50
N ALA A 233 -4.05 -5.53 14.79
CA ALA A 233 -4.56 -6.47 13.82
C ALA A 233 -6.06 -6.72 13.99
N LYS A 234 -6.74 -6.81 12.85
CA LYS A 234 -8.12 -7.25 12.74
C LYS A 234 -8.13 -8.63 12.09
N ILE A 235 -8.69 -9.63 12.77
CA ILE A 235 -8.71 -11.02 12.31
C ILE A 235 -10.10 -11.32 11.76
N TYR A 236 -10.16 -11.84 10.53
CA TYR A 236 -11.40 -12.13 9.83
C TYR A 236 -11.42 -13.58 9.38
N ARG A 237 -12.55 -14.27 9.52
CA ARG A 237 -12.71 -15.60 8.94
C ARG A 237 -12.77 -15.50 7.42
N LEU A 238 -12.05 -16.39 6.71
CA LEU A 238 -12.06 -16.37 5.24
C LEU A 238 -13.44 -16.72 4.65
N ALA A 239 -14.18 -17.62 5.29
CA ALA A 239 -15.55 -17.95 4.90
C ALA A 239 -16.47 -16.72 4.90
N ASP A 240 -16.40 -15.87 5.93
CA ASP A 240 -17.23 -14.67 6.04
C ASP A 240 -16.87 -13.63 4.97
N ILE A 241 -15.57 -13.48 4.69
CA ILE A 241 -15.07 -12.66 3.58
C ILE A 241 -15.66 -13.13 2.25
N GLU A 242 -15.69 -14.43 2.00
CA GLU A 242 -16.26 -14.99 0.76
C GLU A 242 -17.77 -14.80 0.67
N ASN A 243 -18.49 -14.97 1.77
CA ASN A 243 -19.93 -14.74 1.83
C ASN A 243 -20.27 -13.28 1.51
N VAL A 244 -19.60 -12.31 2.13
CA VAL A 244 -19.80 -10.88 1.85
C VAL A 244 -19.45 -10.54 0.40
N LYS A 245 -18.37 -11.11 -0.15
CA LYS A 245 -18.02 -10.91 -1.57
C LYS A 245 -19.14 -11.38 -2.50
N LYS A 246 -19.73 -12.55 -2.24
CA LYS A 246 -20.87 -13.07 -3.02
C LYS A 246 -22.08 -12.15 -2.93
N GLN A 247 -22.44 -11.69 -1.73
CA GLN A 247 -23.57 -10.77 -1.53
C GLN A 247 -23.38 -9.44 -2.27
N ILE A 248 -22.17 -8.87 -2.23
CA ILE A 248 -21.84 -7.64 -2.95
C ILE A 248 -21.93 -7.85 -4.47
N ALA A 249 -21.48 -9.00 -4.98
CA ALA A 249 -21.55 -9.32 -6.40
C ALA A 249 -23.02 -9.38 -6.88
N ILE A 250 -23.88 -10.10 -6.15
CA ILE A 250 -25.32 -10.18 -6.41
C ILE A 250 -25.95 -8.78 -6.42
N THR A 251 -25.68 -7.98 -5.38
CA THR A 251 -26.20 -6.60 -5.27
C THR A 251 -25.77 -5.72 -6.44
N ARG A 252 -24.52 -5.87 -6.92
CA ARG A 252 -24.02 -5.11 -8.08
C ARG A 252 -24.71 -5.54 -9.37
N GLU A 253 -24.96 -6.82 -9.55
CA GLU A 253 -25.66 -7.36 -10.71
C GLU A 253 -27.12 -6.90 -10.74
N GLU A 254 -27.83 -6.97 -9.62
CA GLU A 254 -29.19 -6.44 -9.50
C GLU A 254 -29.26 -4.94 -9.79
N LYS A 255 -28.28 -4.15 -9.30
CA LYS A 255 -28.19 -2.72 -9.62
C LYS A 255 -27.96 -2.48 -11.11
N LYS A 256 -27.11 -3.27 -11.77
CA LYS A 256 -26.91 -3.21 -13.22
C LYS A 256 -28.20 -3.54 -13.97
N VAL A 257 -28.88 -4.62 -13.62
CA VAL A 257 -30.15 -5.03 -14.24
C VAL A 257 -31.23 -3.95 -14.05
N LYS A 258 -31.39 -3.41 -12.83
CA LYS A 258 -32.33 -2.30 -12.55
C LYS A 258 -31.98 -1.04 -13.34
N SER A 259 -30.70 -0.70 -13.46
CA SER A 259 -30.25 0.45 -14.26
C SER A 259 -30.52 0.24 -15.76
N ALA A 260 -30.25 -0.95 -16.31
CA ALA A 260 -30.51 -1.28 -17.70
C ALA A 260 -32.02 -1.31 -18.01
N ALA A 261 -32.83 -1.83 -17.09
CA ALA A 261 -34.29 -1.80 -17.18
C ALA A 261 -34.85 -0.37 -17.14
N SER A 262 -34.29 0.50 -16.29
CA SER A 262 -34.66 1.93 -16.22
C SER A 262 -34.30 2.68 -17.52
N VAL A 263 -33.10 2.45 -18.08
CA VAL A 263 -32.66 3.01 -19.38
C VAL A 263 -33.55 2.53 -20.53
N THR A 264 -34.02 1.28 -20.48
CA THR A 264 -34.93 0.73 -21.50
C THR A 264 -36.34 1.34 -21.39
N ARG A 265 -36.81 1.61 -20.17
CA ARG A 265 -38.12 2.23 -19.90
C ARG A 265 -38.17 3.72 -20.27
N SER A 266 -37.08 4.47 -20.06
CA SER A 266 -36.97 5.86 -20.51
C SER A 266 -36.90 5.99 -22.04
N ARG A 267 -36.33 4.99 -22.73
CA ARG A 267 -36.28 4.94 -24.20
C ARG A 267 -37.63 4.61 -24.84
N LYS A 268 -38.46 3.78 -24.20
CA LYS A 268 -39.84 3.49 -24.65
C LYS A 268 -40.79 4.67 -24.45
N THR A 269 -40.67 5.41 -23.35
CA THR A 269 -41.50 6.60 -23.10
C THR A 269 -41.18 7.75 -24.07
N LYS A 270 -39.93 7.93 -24.48
CA LYS A 270 -39.55 8.92 -25.52
C LYS A 270 -40.02 8.58 -26.95
N LYS A 271 -40.31 7.30 -27.26
CA LYS A 271 -40.83 6.86 -28.57
C LYS A 271 -42.36 6.84 -28.65
N GLY A 272 -43.05 7.06 -27.53
CA GLY A 272 -44.51 6.94 -27.43
C GLY A 272 -45.27 8.27 -27.31
N GLN A 273 -44.60 9.42 -27.36
CA GLN A 273 -45.31 10.69 -27.52
C GLN A 273 -45.64 10.89 -29.00
N PRO A 274 -46.93 10.87 -29.40
CA PRO A 274 -47.30 11.33 -30.73
C PRO A 274 -47.00 12.83 -30.77
N VAL A 275 -46.29 13.26 -31.81
CA VAL A 275 -46.22 14.67 -32.18
C VAL A 275 -47.64 15.06 -32.56
N ASN A 276 -48.33 15.75 -31.66
CA ASN A 276 -49.60 16.39 -32.00
C ASN A 276 -49.24 17.62 -32.82
N ASP A 277 -49.22 17.44 -34.14
CA ASP A 277 -49.18 18.52 -35.09
C ASP A 277 -50.55 19.21 -35.13
N THR A 278 -50.48 20.55 -35.02
CA THR A 278 -51.38 21.60 -35.57
C THR A 278 -52.76 21.88 -34.93
N PRO A 279 -53.40 23.07 -35.16
CA PRO A 279 -52.93 24.39 -35.64
C PRO A 279 -53.51 25.63 -34.88
N GLU A 280 -53.15 26.84 -35.35
CA GLU A 280 -53.86 28.15 -35.28
C GLU A 280 -53.81 29.07 -34.02
N SER A 281 -53.09 30.18 -34.21
CA SER A 281 -53.58 31.59 -34.26
C SER A 281 -54.29 32.28 -33.07
N ALA A 282 -53.94 33.58 -32.92
CA ALA A 282 -54.50 34.68 -32.11
C ALA A 282 -53.87 34.84 -30.70
N GLN A 283 -53.31 35.98 -30.28
CA GLN A 283 -53.36 37.38 -30.75
C GLN A 283 -51.97 38.03 -30.70
#